data_AF-A0A150SMV4-F1
#
_entry.id   AF-A0A150SMV4-F1
#
_cell.length_a   1.000
_cell.length_b   1.000
_cell.length_c   1.000
_cell.angle_alpha   90.00
_cell.angle_beta   90.00
_cell.angle_gamma   90.00
#
_symmetry.space_group_name_H-M   'P 1'
#
loop_
_entity.id
_entity.type
_entity.pdbx_description
1 polymer ?
#
loop_
_entity_poly.entity_id
_entity_poly.type
_entity_poly.pdbx_seq_one_letter_code
_entity_poly.pdbx_strand_id
1 'polypeptide(L)'
;MHDMNGPIVNTLARTLLPLFWVGLWSSGGGCRAHPEPEVSGKAVVTRAGEELVIDTGGDGTDVVGLDDHPIGLCVVRNAGDLSVAVDNGDDTGLSYVNIMDEGGLPHASAKIDGQLYQGACEIVVQEQQGDPYEADVAAGPCDLIRLFDGAKARLETAIFHVSDCSGAD
;
A
#
# COMPACT_ATOMS: atom_id res chain seq x y z
N MET A 1 39.96 -0.90 76.47
CA MET A 1 38.71 -0.67 75.73
C MET A 1 38.23 -2.02 75.25
N HIS A 2 37.23 -2.54 75.99
CA HIS A 2 36.28 -3.63 75.74
C HIS A 2 36.61 -4.84 74.85
N ASP A 3 36.71 -5.98 75.54
CA ASP A 3 36.04 -7.25 75.21
C ASP A 3 34.60 -7.08 74.70
N MET A 4 34.17 -7.97 73.81
CA MET A 4 32.91 -8.72 73.96
C MET A 4 32.79 -9.85 72.91
N ASN A 5 32.61 -11.08 73.44
CA ASN A 5 31.71 -12.17 73.00
C ASN A 5 31.57 -12.44 71.50
N GLY A 6 31.84 -13.64 70.97
CA GLY A 6 31.33 -14.94 71.40
C GLY A 6 30.86 -15.72 70.14
N PRO A 7 30.68 -17.05 70.20
CA PRO A 7 30.89 -17.97 69.07
C PRO A 7 29.58 -18.39 68.37
N ILE A 8 29.67 -19.11 67.24
CA ILE A 8 29.06 -20.44 66.99
C ILE A 8 29.35 -20.87 65.54
N VAL A 9 29.85 -22.09 65.42
CA VAL A 9 30.18 -22.83 64.21
C VAL A 9 29.01 -23.76 63.86
N ASN A 10 28.75 -23.91 62.55
CA ASN A 10 28.04 -24.98 61.85
C ASN A 10 26.59 -25.32 62.25
N THR A 11 25.70 -25.38 61.25
CA THR A 11 25.16 -26.67 60.75
C THR A 11 24.41 -26.47 59.42
N LEU A 12 24.98 -27.05 58.37
CA LEU A 12 24.39 -27.75 57.21
C LEU A 12 22.89 -27.54 56.92
N ALA A 13 22.57 -27.15 55.69
CA ALA A 13 22.05 -28.08 54.67
C ALA A 13 21.77 -27.37 53.34
N ARG A 14 22.32 -27.96 52.25
CA ARG A 14 21.70 -28.23 50.93
C ARG A 14 20.61 -27.23 50.48
N THR A 15 20.64 -26.63 49.28
CA THR A 15 20.78 -27.26 47.96
C THR A 15 20.58 -26.19 46.86
N LEU A 16 21.09 -26.48 45.65
CA LEU A 16 20.67 -25.99 44.32
C LEU A 16 21.21 -24.63 43.84
N LEU A 17 22.26 -24.70 42.99
CA LEU A 17 22.43 -23.83 41.82
C LEU A 17 21.33 -24.16 40.79
N PRO A 18 20.80 -23.17 40.06
CA PRO A 18 21.39 -22.76 38.77
C PRO A 18 21.38 -21.22 38.56
N LEU A 19 22.43 -20.65 37.96
CA LEU A 19 22.49 -20.12 36.58
C LEU A 19 21.35 -19.17 36.13
N PHE A 20 21.79 -18.15 35.37
CA PHE A 20 21.03 -17.20 34.53
C PHE A 20 20.42 -15.98 35.22
N TRP A 21 21.00 -14.81 34.94
CA TRP A 21 20.28 -13.75 34.26
C TRP A 21 21.24 -13.11 33.24
N VAL A 22 21.20 -13.63 32.01
CA VAL A 22 21.57 -12.85 30.83
C VAL A 22 20.53 -11.74 30.75
N GLY A 23 20.95 -10.50 30.85
CA GLY A 23 20.09 -9.36 30.53
C GLY A 23 19.73 -9.45 29.05
N LEU A 24 18.60 -10.09 28.75
CA LEU A 24 17.93 -9.89 27.47
C LEU A 24 17.46 -8.44 27.47
N TRP A 25 18.24 -7.58 26.83
CA TRP A 25 17.66 -6.41 26.18
C TRP A 25 16.71 -6.93 25.12
N SER A 26 15.45 -7.06 25.51
CA SER A 26 14.34 -7.11 24.58
C SER A 26 14.29 -5.74 23.89
N SER A 27 15.13 -5.53 22.87
CA SER A 27 14.76 -4.63 21.79
C SER A 27 13.60 -5.30 21.07
N GLY A 28 12.42 -5.25 21.69
CA GLY A 28 11.16 -5.39 21.01
C GLY A 28 10.99 -4.16 20.13
N GLY A 29 11.82 -4.06 19.09
CA GLY A 29 11.40 -3.40 17.88
C GLY A 29 10.26 -4.26 17.38
N GLY A 30 9.04 -3.90 17.79
CA GLY A 30 7.84 -4.48 17.21
C GLY A 30 8.00 -4.31 15.72
N CYS A 31 8.01 -5.42 14.98
CA CYS A 31 7.69 -5.37 13.57
C CYS A 31 6.37 -4.59 13.53
N ARG A 32 6.41 -3.33 13.09
CA ARG A 32 5.19 -2.71 12.62
C ARG A 32 4.80 -3.61 11.45
N ALA A 33 3.80 -4.46 11.68
CA ALA A 33 3.02 -4.94 10.55
C ALA A 33 2.64 -3.65 9.84
N HIS A 34 3.24 -3.39 8.68
CA HIS A 34 2.76 -2.31 7.86
C HIS A 34 1.26 -2.59 7.68
N PRO A 35 0.38 -1.65 8.04
CA PRO A 35 -1.03 -1.81 7.73
C PRO A 35 -1.20 -2.15 6.25
N GLU A 36 -2.24 -2.92 5.95
CA GLU A 36 -2.55 -3.28 4.57
C GLU A 36 -2.86 -2.00 3.78
N PRO A 37 -2.38 -1.88 2.53
CA PRO A 37 -2.62 -0.67 1.75
C PRO A 37 -4.10 -0.51 1.47
N GLU A 38 -4.56 0.73 1.59
CA GLU A 38 -5.95 1.12 1.44
C GLU A 38 -6.08 2.06 0.24
N VAL A 39 -7.12 1.86 -0.58
CA VAL A 39 -7.42 2.69 -1.74
C VAL A 39 -8.89 3.07 -1.73
N SER A 40 -9.20 4.34 -1.97
CA SER A 40 -10.56 4.81 -2.25
C SER A 40 -10.53 5.71 -3.48
N GLY A 41 -11.53 5.62 -4.33
CA GLY A 41 -11.63 6.53 -5.47
C GLY A 41 -12.37 5.96 -6.65
N LYS A 42 -12.19 6.63 -7.79
CA LYS A 42 -12.94 6.37 -9.00
C LYS A 42 -12.13 6.69 -10.23
N ALA A 43 -12.29 5.87 -11.26
CA ALA A 43 -11.80 6.17 -12.59
C ALA A 43 -12.86 5.96 -13.66
N VAL A 44 -12.80 6.81 -14.68
CA VAL A 44 -13.74 6.87 -15.80
C VAL A 44 -12.96 6.77 -17.09
N VAL A 45 -13.31 5.79 -17.90
CA VAL A 45 -12.71 5.54 -19.21
C VAL A 45 -13.81 5.58 -20.27
N THR A 46 -13.59 6.33 -21.34
CA THR A 46 -14.45 6.33 -22.51
C THR A 46 -13.86 5.42 -23.59
N ARG A 47 -14.68 4.52 -24.15
CA ARG A 47 -14.30 3.69 -25.31
C ARG A 47 -15.42 3.69 -26.34
N ALA A 48 -15.14 4.16 -27.56
CA ALA A 48 -16.12 4.23 -28.64
C ALA A 48 -17.44 4.95 -28.28
N GLY A 49 -17.39 5.93 -27.37
CA GLY A 49 -18.54 6.69 -26.88
C GLY A 49 -19.30 6.05 -25.71
N GLU A 50 -18.87 4.86 -25.25
CA GLU A 50 -19.34 4.23 -24.02
C GLU A 50 -18.48 4.70 -22.83
N GLU A 51 -19.13 5.10 -21.74
CA GLU A 51 -18.49 5.42 -20.47
C GLU A 51 -18.41 4.17 -19.60
N LEU A 52 -17.21 3.87 -19.09
CA LEU A 52 -16.91 2.72 -18.26
C LEU A 52 -16.27 3.20 -16.97
N VAL A 53 -16.72 2.66 -15.83
CA VAL A 53 -16.38 3.19 -14.51
C VAL A 53 -15.86 2.07 -13.62
N ILE A 54 -14.78 2.37 -12.90
CA ILE A 54 -14.34 1.61 -11.73
C ILE A 54 -14.47 2.54 -10.53
N ASP A 55 -15.11 2.04 -9.48
CA ASP A 55 -15.54 2.81 -8.31
C ASP A 55 -15.36 1.91 -7.10
N THR A 56 -14.65 2.39 -6.08
CA THR A 56 -14.39 1.60 -4.86
C THR A 56 -15.64 1.44 -3.98
N GLY A 57 -16.75 2.09 -4.33
CA GLY A 57 -17.99 2.16 -3.57
C GLY A 57 -18.23 3.58 -3.05
N GLY A 58 -19.49 3.90 -2.75
CA GLY A 58 -19.84 5.21 -2.20
C GLY A 58 -19.58 6.41 -3.13
N ASP A 59 -19.47 6.20 -4.45
CA ASP A 59 -18.98 7.20 -5.43
C ASP A 59 -17.47 7.49 -5.25
N GLY A 60 -16.70 6.45 -5.01
CA GLY A 60 -15.26 6.49 -4.77
C GLY A 60 -14.85 6.90 -3.35
N THR A 61 -15.76 6.82 -2.37
CA THR A 61 -15.46 7.16 -0.97
C THR A 61 -15.26 5.94 -0.09
N ASP A 62 -15.75 4.77 -0.51
CA ASP A 62 -15.53 3.54 0.23
C ASP A 62 -14.07 3.10 0.06
N VAL A 63 -13.46 2.68 1.16
CA VAL A 63 -12.08 2.21 1.20
C VAL A 63 -12.07 0.71 0.91
N VAL A 64 -11.15 0.29 0.03
CA VAL A 64 -10.91 -1.12 -0.28
C VAL A 64 -9.44 -1.49 -0.08
N GLY A 65 -9.21 -2.65 0.54
CA GLY A 65 -7.88 -3.22 0.76
C GLY A 65 -7.51 -4.34 -0.23
N LEU A 66 -6.46 -5.10 0.12
CA LEU A 66 -5.95 -6.20 -0.71
C LEU A 66 -6.86 -7.44 -0.76
N ASP A 67 -7.66 -7.65 0.29
CA ASP A 67 -8.54 -8.81 0.43
C ASP A 67 -10.01 -8.52 0.06
N ASP A 68 -10.31 -7.30 -0.37
CA ASP A 68 -11.65 -6.84 -0.70
C ASP A 68 -11.99 -6.99 -2.20
N HIS A 69 -13.26 -6.83 -2.56
CA HIS A 69 -13.66 -6.69 -3.95
C HIS A 69 -14.51 -5.42 -4.12
N PRO A 70 -14.07 -4.43 -4.93
CA PRO A 70 -12.79 -4.37 -5.66
C PRO A 70 -11.53 -4.46 -4.78
N ILE A 71 -10.43 -4.92 -5.35
CA ILE A 71 -9.11 -4.98 -4.72
C ILE A 71 -8.39 -3.67 -4.97
N GLY A 72 -7.87 -3.02 -3.92
CA GLY A 72 -6.99 -1.85 -3.99
C GLY A 72 -5.55 -2.19 -3.64
N LEU A 73 -4.58 -1.65 -4.39
CA LEU A 73 -3.15 -1.74 -4.07
C LEU A 73 -2.47 -0.39 -4.30
N CYS A 74 -1.62 0.02 -3.35
CA CYS A 74 -0.66 1.07 -3.58
C CYS A 74 0.76 0.71 -3.10
N VAL A 75 1.76 1.17 -3.86
CA VAL A 75 3.18 0.98 -3.58
C VAL A 75 3.92 2.29 -3.82
N VAL A 76 4.68 2.75 -2.82
CA VAL A 76 5.61 3.86 -2.95
C VAL A 76 7.04 3.29 -2.99
N ARG A 77 7.74 3.43 -4.12
CA ARG A 77 9.17 3.06 -4.22
C ARG A 77 9.98 4.35 -4.26
N ASN A 78 10.88 4.55 -3.29
CA ASN A 78 11.82 5.67 -3.23
C ASN A 78 11.25 7.06 -3.61
N ALA A 79 10.54 7.76 -2.71
CA ALA A 79 10.22 9.21 -2.79
C ALA A 79 9.78 9.79 -4.16
N GLY A 80 9.25 8.97 -5.07
CA GLY A 80 9.08 9.38 -6.46
C GLY A 80 8.52 8.31 -7.40
N ASP A 81 8.50 7.03 -7.01
CA ASP A 81 7.75 6.02 -7.74
C ASP A 81 6.45 5.67 -7.00
N LEU A 82 5.31 5.79 -7.67
CA LEU A 82 4.00 5.44 -7.12
C LEU A 82 3.25 4.54 -8.11
N SER A 83 2.67 3.45 -7.60
CA SER A 83 1.69 2.65 -8.34
C SER A 83 0.41 2.56 -7.53
N VAL A 84 -0.72 2.89 -8.16
CA VAL A 84 -2.06 2.68 -7.60
C VAL A 84 -2.85 1.82 -8.56
N ALA A 85 -3.33 0.67 -8.10
CA ALA A 85 -4.13 -0.25 -8.89
C ALA A 85 -5.45 -0.57 -8.19
N VAL A 86 -6.54 -0.59 -8.96
CA VAL A 86 -7.84 -1.09 -8.53
C VAL A 86 -8.30 -2.16 -9.51
N ASP A 87 -8.72 -3.32 -9.00
CA ASP A 87 -9.20 -4.46 -9.79
C ASP A 87 -10.55 -4.95 -9.26
N ASN A 88 -11.58 -4.94 -10.12
CA ASN A 88 -12.94 -5.41 -9.80
C ASN A 88 -13.10 -6.93 -9.92
N GLY A 89 -12.06 -7.65 -10.35
CA GLY A 89 -11.97 -9.11 -10.57
C GLY A 89 -12.98 -9.76 -11.52
N ASP A 90 -13.85 -8.97 -12.15
CA ASP A 90 -14.57 -9.35 -13.36
C ASP A 90 -13.70 -9.04 -14.59
N ASP A 91 -13.78 -9.82 -15.66
CA ASP A 91 -13.12 -9.49 -16.93
C ASP A 91 -14.04 -8.72 -17.90
N THR A 92 -15.25 -8.34 -17.47
CA THR A 92 -16.20 -7.54 -18.28
C THR A 92 -16.19 -6.06 -17.91
N GLY A 93 -16.42 -5.18 -18.90
CA GLY A 93 -16.40 -3.73 -18.68
C GLY A 93 -15.00 -3.22 -18.33
N LEU A 94 -14.92 -2.10 -17.60
CA LEU A 94 -13.66 -1.63 -17.01
C LEU A 94 -13.39 -2.39 -15.72
N SER A 95 -12.37 -3.24 -15.74
CA SER A 95 -12.07 -4.14 -14.63
C SER A 95 -10.81 -3.82 -13.88
N TYR A 96 -9.88 -3.09 -14.49
CA TYR A 96 -8.62 -2.73 -13.86
C TYR A 96 -8.20 -1.36 -14.30
N VAL A 97 -7.70 -0.55 -13.37
CA VAL A 97 -6.97 0.70 -13.65
C VAL A 97 -5.71 0.68 -12.83
N ASN A 98 -4.60 1.09 -13.45
CA ASN A 98 -3.33 1.30 -12.76
C ASN A 98 -2.69 2.60 -13.21
N ILE A 99 -2.29 3.41 -12.23
CA ILE A 99 -1.59 4.68 -12.40
C ILE A 99 -0.17 4.46 -11.90
N MET A 100 0.82 4.64 -12.77
CA MET A 100 2.23 4.48 -12.41
C MET A 100 3.02 5.70 -12.81
N ASP A 101 3.65 6.36 -11.84
CA ASP A 101 4.72 7.32 -12.08
C ASP A 101 6.02 6.65 -11.64
N GLU A 102 6.82 6.13 -12.59
CA GLU A 102 8.07 5.42 -12.31
C GLU A 102 9.22 6.18 -12.97
N GLY A 103 10.18 6.68 -12.21
CA GLY A 103 11.34 7.40 -12.73
C GLY A 103 10.97 8.61 -13.59
N GLY A 104 9.81 9.23 -13.36
CA GLY A 104 9.27 10.32 -14.16
C GLY A 104 8.75 9.89 -15.55
N LEU A 105 8.39 8.62 -15.71
CA LEU A 105 7.73 8.06 -16.90
C LEU A 105 6.27 7.72 -16.57
N PRO A 106 5.42 8.74 -16.41
CA PRO A 106 4.05 8.54 -15.95
C PRO A 106 3.21 7.87 -17.04
N HIS A 107 2.54 6.79 -16.65
CA HIS A 107 1.65 6.05 -17.54
C HIS A 107 0.46 5.48 -16.79
N ALA A 108 -0.66 5.41 -17.49
CA ALA A 108 -1.86 4.74 -17.02
C ALA A 108 -2.13 3.50 -17.85
N SER A 109 -2.65 2.46 -17.20
CA SER A 109 -3.15 1.25 -17.82
C SER A 109 -4.60 1.01 -17.42
N ALA A 110 -5.42 0.52 -18.35
CA ALA A 110 -6.79 0.11 -18.08
C ALA A 110 -7.06 -1.25 -18.73
N LYS A 111 -7.72 -2.17 -18.03
CA LYS A 111 -8.24 -3.41 -18.63
C LYS A 111 -9.72 -3.25 -18.91
N ILE A 112 -10.11 -3.41 -20.17
CA ILE A 112 -11.48 -3.28 -20.63
C ILE A 112 -11.88 -4.55 -21.39
N ASP A 113 -12.91 -5.26 -20.94
CA ASP A 113 -13.35 -6.54 -21.49
C ASP A 113 -12.18 -7.54 -21.63
N GLY A 114 -11.36 -7.66 -20.58
CA GLY A 114 -10.18 -8.51 -20.55
C GLY A 114 -8.98 -8.02 -21.38
N GLN A 115 -9.06 -6.83 -21.98
CA GLN A 115 -8.03 -6.31 -22.90
C GLN A 115 -7.31 -5.11 -22.31
N LEU A 116 -5.98 -5.12 -22.34
CA LEU A 116 -5.14 -4.06 -21.78
C LEU A 116 -4.97 -2.89 -22.76
N TYR A 117 -5.22 -1.68 -22.27
CA TYR A 117 -4.96 -0.40 -22.92
C TYR A 117 -3.94 0.37 -22.06
N GLN A 118 -3.01 1.07 -22.70
CA GLN A 118 -1.96 1.83 -22.00
C GLN A 118 -1.70 3.18 -22.67
N GLY A 119 -1.30 4.18 -21.90
CA GLY A 119 -0.96 5.49 -22.42
C GLY A 119 -0.06 6.27 -21.48
N ALA A 120 0.75 7.17 -22.04
CA ALA A 120 1.47 8.16 -21.25
C ALA A 120 0.47 9.22 -20.80
N CYS A 121 0.29 9.34 -19.49
CA CYS A 121 -0.68 10.22 -18.87
C CYS A 121 0.05 11.14 -17.92
N GLU A 122 -0.35 12.41 -17.85
CA GLU A 122 0.09 13.25 -16.74
C GLU A 122 -0.50 12.68 -15.45
N ILE A 123 0.34 12.56 -14.43
CA ILE A 123 -0.01 12.06 -13.10
C ILE A 123 0.34 13.17 -12.11
N VAL A 124 -0.60 13.48 -11.24
CA VAL A 124 -0.42 14.40 -10.11
C VAL A 124 -0.47 13.58 -8.84
N VAL A 125 0.60 13.66 -8.06
CA VAL A 125 0.69 13.05 -6.73
C VAL A 125 0.77 14.17 -5.70
N GLN A 126 -0.14 14.15 -4.74
CA GLN A 126 -0.17 15.07 -3.62
C GLN A 126 -0.04 14.28 -2.32
N GLU A 127 1.18 14.22 -1.79
CA GLU A 127 1.45 13.63 -0.47
C GLU A 127 0.70 14.36 0.64
N GLN A 128 0.11 13.62 1.57
CA GLN A 128 -0.60 14.22 2.70
C GLN A 128 0.36 14.73 3.77
N GLN A 129 0.01 15.87 4.36
CA GLN A 129 0.86 16.50 5.35
C GLN A 129 0.87 15.69 6.66
N GLY A 130 1.97 14.96 6.89
CA GLY A 130 2.19 14.23 8.14
C GLY A 130 2.24 12.72 8.00
N ASP A 131 1.92 12.18 6.81
CA ASP A 131 2.06 10.77 6.50
C ASP A 131 2.68 10.56 5.09
N PRO A 132 3.93 10.08 4.99
CA PRO A 132 4.59 9.84 3.71
C PRO A 132 4.06 8.59 2.98
N TYR A 133 3.16 7.83 3.58
CA TYR A 133 2.52 6.66 2.98
C TYR A 133 1.06 6.94 2.58
N GLU A 134 0.64 8.20 2.64
CA GLU A 134 -0.69 8.67 2.27
C GLU A 134 -0.59 9.75 1.19
N ALA A 135 -1.38 9.61 0.12
CA ALA A 135 -1.37 10.55 -1.00
C ALA A 135 -2.70 10.59 -1.74
N ASP A 136 -3.01 11.74 -2.33
CA ASP A 136 -4.00 11.84 -3.40
C ASP A 136 -3.31 11.70 -4.76
N VAL A 137 -3.87 10.85 -5.62
CA VAL A 137 -3.34 10.53 -6.94
C VAL A 137 -4.39 10.85 -7.97
N ALA A 138 -4.03 11.66 -8.95
CA ALA A 138 -4.89 11.97 -10.08
C ALA A 138 -4.18 11.68 -11.40
N ALA A 139 -4.92 11.16 -12.39
CA ALA A 139 -4.44 10.97 -13.74
C ALA A 139 -5.51 11.28 -14.78
N GLY A 140 -5.06 11.71 -15.95
CA GLY A 140 -5.92 12.07 -17.08
C GLY A 140 -6.38 13.53 -17.09
N PRO A 141 -7.04 13.96 -18.17
CA PRO A 141 -7.47 13.14 -19.30
C PRO A 141 -6.33 12.80 -20.28
N CYS A 142 -6.27 11.56 -20.79
CA CYS A 142 -5.23 11.08 -21.72
C CYS A 142 -5.74 9.95 -22.63
N ASP A 143 -5.08 9.75 -23.77
CA ASP A 143 -5.40 8.66 -24.70
C ASP A 143 -4.71 7.35 -24.26
N LEU A 144 -5.47 6.25 -24.31
CA LEU A 144 -4.98 4.90 -24.07
C LEU A 144 -5.08 4.08 -25.36
N ILE A 145 -4.09 3.23 -25.62
CA ILE A 145 -4.00 2.43 -26.85
C ILE A 145 -3.79 0.96 -26.48
N ARG A 146 -4.53 0.08 -27.14
CA ARG A 146 -4.27 -1.36 -27.13
C ARG A 146 -3.19 -1.69 -28.15
N LEU A 147 -2.06 -2.21 -27.69
CA LEU A 147 -0.85 -2.36 -28.51
C LEU A 147 -1.01 -3.34 -29.68
N PHE A 148 -1.87 -4.35 -29.56
CA PHE A 148 -1.99 -5.40 -30.58
C PHE A 148 -2.70 -4.93 -31.86
N ASP A 149 -3.72 -4.08 -31.75
CA ASP A 149 -4.56 -3.67 -32.88
C ASP A 149 -4.76 -2.15 -33.00
N GLY A 150 -4.17 -1.38 -32.09
CA GLY A 150 -4.28 0.09 -32.08
C GLY A 150 -5.66 0.61 -31.67
N ALA A 151 -6.53 -0.24 -31.10
CA ALA A 151 -7.80 0.21 -30.56
C ALA A 151 -7.58 1.29 -29.50
N LYS A 152 -8.45 2.30 -29.50
CA LYS A 152 -8.32 3.48 -28.63
C LYS A 152 -9.38 3.47 -27.53
N ALA A 153 -8.95 3.89 -26.35
CA ALA A 153 -9.79 4.33 -25.26
C ALA A 153 -9.25 5.68 -24.75
N ARG A 154 -10.00 6.35 -23.89
CA ARG A 154 -9.59 7.61 -23.28
C ARG A 154 -9.83 7.51 -21.79
N LEU A 155 -8.78 7.69 -21.00
CA LEU A 155 -8.95 7.94 -19.58
C LEU A 155 -9.46 9.37 -19.44
N GLU A 156 -10.68 9.55 -18.96
CA GLU A 156 -11.23 10.90 -18.73
C GLU A 156 -10.76 11.45 -17.40
N THR A 157 -10.80 10.60 -16.37
CA THR A 157 -10.30 10.93 -15.03
C THR A 157 -9.98 9.65 -14.29
N ALA A 158 -8.97 9.68 -13.44
CA ALA A 158 -8.77 8.75 -12.35
C ALA A 158 -8.35 9.55 -11.13
N ILE A 159 -9.07 9.41 -10.03
CA ILE A 159 -8.78 10.09 -8.77
C ILE A 159 -8.87 9.04 -7.67
N PHE A 160 -7.76 8.85 -6.95
CA PHE A 160 -7.68 7.92 -5.85
C PHE A 160 -7.00 8.58 -4.67
N HIS A 161 -7.56 8.36 -3.49
CA HIS A 161 -6.87 8.55 -2.23
C HIS A 161 -6.28 7.20 -1.82
N VAL A 162 -5.01 7.22 -1.42
CA VAL A 162 -4.31 6.03 -0.97
C VAL A 162 -3.66 6.27 0.39
N SER A 163 -3.71 5.27 1.25
CA SER A 163 -3.13 5.26 2.58
C SER A 163 -2.43 3.93 2.85
N ASP A 164 -1.55 3.93 3.84
CA ASP A 164 -0.82 2.73 4.27
C ASP A 164 -0.06 2.04 3.12
N CYS A 165 0.38 2.83 2.13
CA CYS A 165 1.07 2.31 0.97
C CYS A 165 2.35 1.61 1.37
N SER A 166 2.55 0.41 0.83
CA SER A 166 3.77 -0.34 1.08
C SER A 166 4.98 0.45 0.56
N GLY A 167 5.87 0.82 1.47
CA GLY A 167 7.19 1.34 1.13
C GLY A 167 8.05 0.18 0.62
N ALA A 168 8.72 0.35 -0.52
CA ALA A 168 9.85 -0.52 -0.85
C ALA A 168 11.04 -0.13 0.04
N ASP A 169 11.30 -0.92 1.08
CA ASP A 169 12.54 -0.84 1.87
C ASP A 169 13.79 -1.16 1.03
#